data_AF-A0A519BS01-F1
#
_entry.id   AF-A0A519BS01-F1
#
_cell.length_a   1.000
_cell.length_b   1.000
_cell.length_c   1.000
_cell.angle_alpha   90.00
_cell.angle_beta   90.00
_cell.angle_gamma   90.00
#
_symmetry.space_group_name_H-M   'P 1'
#
loop_
_entity.id
_entity.type
_entity.pdbx_description
1 polymer ?
#
loop_
_entity_poly.entity_id
_entity_poly.type
_entity_poly.pdbx_seq_one_letter_code
_entity_poly.pdbx_strand_id
1 'polypeptide(L)'
;MKKKILQLTLENAVAFKGKANPKAVINKIIPTVKDKSKLKAIGKEVAATVKKVNKLSLSKQKEQLKKINPRFFNKKIKVKKELIDLPNVGKNFRARFAPSASGPLHIGHALVISLNKIYADKYKGKHILRIEDTNPDANFKEFYKMIPKDYAWLAGKPSETYIQSARIKTYYKYAEQLIKAG
;
A
#
# COMPACT_ATOMS: atom_id res chain seq x y z
N MET A 1 -7.60 -35.50 0.73
CA MET A 1 -7.36 -34.45 -0.30
C MET A 1 -8.60 -34.04 -1.09
N LYS A 2 -9.42 -34.97 -1.59
CA LYS A 2 -10.61 -34.66 -2.42
C LYS A 2 -11.55 -33.59 -1.83
N LYS A 3 -11.91 -33.72 -0.55
CA LYS A 3 -12.75 -32.76 0.18
C LYS A 3 -12.16 -31.34 0.19
N LYS A 4 -10.83 -31.23 0.34
CA LYS A 4 -10.12 -29.94 0.33
C LYS A 4 -10.07 -29.32 -1.07
N ILE A 5 -9.86 -30.13 -2.10
CA ILE A 5 -9.93 -29.70 -3.51
C ILE A 5 -11.32 -29.16 -3.83
N LEU A 6 -12.37 -29.90 -3.46
CA LEU A 6 -13.76 -29.47 -3.65
C LEU A 6 -14.06 -28.16 -2.91
N GLN A 7 -13.68 -28.07 -1.63
CA GLN A 7 -13.83 -26.85 -0.84
C GLN A 7 -13.19 -25.65 -1.54
N LEU A 8 -11.90 -25.72 -1.87
CA LEU A 8 -11.17 -24.60 -2.48
C LEU A 8 -11.69 -24.24 -3.87
N THR A 9 -12.18 -25.22 -4.62
CA THR A 9 -12.82 -25.01 -5.92
C THR A 9 -14.13 -24.25 -5.77
N LEU A 10 -14.99 -24.65 -4.84
CA LEU A 10 -16.26 -23.96 -4.54
C LEU A 10 -16.03 -22.56 -3.98
N GLU A 11 -15.07 -22.36 -3.08
CA GLU A 11 -14.69 -21.04 -2.57
C GLU A 11 -14.26 -20.11 -3.70
N ASN A 12 -13.48 -20.62 -4.67
CA ASN A 12 -13.06 -19.84 -5.83
C ASN A 12 -14.23 -19.57 -6.79
N ALA A 13 -15.04 -20.58 -7.11
CA ALA A 13 -16.21 -20.40 -7.98
C ALA A 13 -17.17 -19.34 -7.43
N VAL A 14 -17.52 -19.42 -6.14
CA VAL A 14 -18.44 -18.49 -5.50
C VAL A 14 -17.86 -17.06 -5.43
N ALA A 15 -16.55 -16.91 -5.17
CA ALA A 15 -15.89 -15.61 -5.20
C ALA A 15 -15.88 -14.96 -6.59
N PHE A 16 -15.85 -15.77 -7.66
CA PHE A 16 -15.76 -15.33 -9.05
C PHE A 16 -17.04 -15.63 -9.85
N LYS A 17 -18.21 -15.33 -9.25
CA LYS A 17 -19.53 -15.37 -9.89
C LYS A 17 -19.85 -16.68 -10.64
N GLY A 18 -19.39 -17.81 -10.11
CA GLY A 18 -19.69 -19.14 -10.62
C GLY A 18 -18.57 -19.81 -11.42
N LYS A 19 -17.46 -19.10 -11.68
CA LYS A 19 -16.35 -19.60 -12.50
C LYS A 19 -15.09 -19.83 -11.67
N ALA A 20 -14.80 -21.08 -11.33
CA ALA A 20 -13.52 -21.45 -10.73
C ALA A 20 -12.39 -21.46 -11.78
N ASN A 21 -11.21 -20.98 -11.36
CA ASN A 21 -9.97 -20.98 -12.10
C ASN A 21 -9.03 -22.09 -11.58
N PRO A 22 -8.62 -23.07 -12.42
CA PRO A 22 -7.74 -24.16 -12.00
C PRO A 22 -6.41 -23.71 -11.40
N LYS A 23 -5.76 -22.67 -11.97
CA LYS A 23 -4.47 -22.17 -11.48
C LYS A 23 -4.62 -21.59 -10.06
N ALA A 24 -5.68 -20.80 -9.83
CA ALA A 24 -5.95 -20.22 -8.52
C ALA A 24 -6.20 -21.28 -7.44
N VAL A 25 -6.88 -22.38 -7.80
CA VAL A 25 -7.14 -23.51 -6.88
C VAL A 25 -5.86 -24.30 -6.60
N ILE A 26 -5.04 -24.58 -7.63
CA ILE A 26 -3.74 -25.26 -7.48
C ILE A 26 -2.80 -24.46 -6.56
N ASN A 27 -2.69 -23.15 -6.76
CA ASN A 27 -1.82 -22.28 -5.95
C ASN A 27 -2.18 -22.31 -4.45
N LYS A 28 -3.46 -22.51 -4.12
CA LYS A 28 -3.91 -22.68 -2.72
C LYS A 28 -3.71 -24.09 -2.17
N ILE A 29 -3.60 -25.10 -3.03
CA ILE A 29 -3.41 -26.51 -2.65
C ILE A 29 -1.94 -26.83 -2.43
N ILE A 30 -1.03 -26.34 -3.28
CA ILE A 30 0.41 -26.66 -3.24
C ILE A 30 0.99 -26.56 -1.81
N PRO A 31 0.73 -25.49 -1.02
CA PRO A 31 1.29 -25.37 0.33
C PRO A 31 0.81 -26.47 1.32
N THR A 32 -0.29 -27.15 1.01
CA THR A 32 -0.88 -28.20 1.86
C THR A 32 -0.43 -29.61 1.48
N VAL A 33 0.32 -29.76 0.38
CA VAL A 33 0.78 -31.05 -0.13
C VAL A 33 2.16 -31.36 0.45
N LYS A 34 2.23 -32.35 1.35
CA LYS A 34 3.52 -32.81 1.93
C LYS A 34 4.42 -33.52 0.91
N ASP A 35 3.80 -34.30 0.02
CA ASP A 35 4.50 -35.15 -0.96
C ASP A 35 4.41 -34.52 -2.36
N LYS A 36 5.50 -33.90 -2.82
CA LYS A 36 5.57 -33.18 -4.09
C LYS A 36 5.42 -34.10 -5.32
N SER A 37 5.69 -35.40 -5.19
CA SER A 37 5.54 -36.34 -6.31
C SER A 37 4.08 -36.45 -6.79
N LYS A 38 3.11 -36.20 -5.90
CA LYS A 38 1.67 -36.30 -6.16
C LYS A 38 1.08 -35.07 -6.86
N LEU A 39 1.86 -34.02 -7.09
CA LEU A 39 1.37 -32.75 -7.66
C LEU A 39 0.72 -32.95 -9.05
N LYS A 40 1.27 -33.84 -9.89
CA LYS A 40 0.71 -34.13 -11.22
C LYS A 40 -0.68 -34.77 -11.13
N ALA A 41 -0.86 -35.72 -10.21
CA ALA A 41 -2.14 -36.38 -9.97
C ALA A 41 -3.17 -35.41 -9.37
N ILE A 42 -2.74 -34.58 -8.41
CA ILE A 42 -3.58 -33.55 -7.80
C ILE A 42 -4.01 -32.51 -8.83
N GLY A 43 -3.13 -32.10 -9.74
CA GLY A 43 -3.47 -31.19 -10.84
C GLY A 43 -4.58 -31.72 -11.74
N LYS A 44 -4.53 -33.02 -12.10
CA LYS A 44 -5.61 -33.68 -12.85
C LYS A 44 -6.93 -33.68 -12.08
N GLU A 45 -6.88 -33.97 -10.77
CA GLU A 45 -8.06 -33.99 -9.91
C GLU A 45 -8.68 -32.59 -9.73
N VAL A 46 -7.86 -31.54 -9.60
CA VAL A 46 -8.32 -30.14 -9.58
C VAL A 46 -8.99 -29.78 -10.90
N ALA A 47 -8.38 -30.11 -12.05
CA ALA A 47 -8.98 -29.83 -13.35
C ALA A 47 -10.35 -30.51 -13.54
N ALA A 48 -10.46 -31.78 -13.12
CA ALA A 48 -11.73 -32.50 -13.15
C ALA A 48 -12.78 -31.87 -12.22
N THR A 49 -12.38 -31.48 -11.02
CA THR A 49 -13.28 -30.86 -10.02
C THR A 49 -13.77 -29.48 -10.48
N VAL A 50 -12.88 -28.65 -11.06
CA VAL A 50 -13.24 -27.35 -11.63
C VAL A 50 -14.25 -27.50 -12.76
N LYS A 51 -14.05 -28.45 -13.68
CA LYS A 51 -15.02 -28.73 -14.75
C LYS A 51 -16.40 -29.10 -14.19
N LYS A 52 -16.45 -29.91 -13.13
CA LYS A 52 -17.72 -30.29 -12.47
C LYS A 52 -18.39 -29.09 -11.78
N VAL A 53 -17.63 -28.32 -10.99
CA VAL A 53 -18.16 -27.18 -10.25
C VAL A 53 -18.66 -26.08 -11.19
N ASN A 54 -17.92 -25.78 -12.27
CA ASN A 54 -18.32 -24.76 -13.24
C ASN A 54 -19.59 -25.11 -14.05
N LYS A 55 -19.99 -26.40 -14.09
CA LYS A 55 -21.28 -26.82 -14.66
C LYS A 55 -22.47 -26.62 -13.72
N LEU A 56 -22.23 -26.43 -12.43
CA LEU A 56 -23.29 -26.18 -11.46
C LEU A 56 -23.73 -24.71 -11.50
N SER A 57 -25.01 -24.46 -11.23
CA SER A 57 -25.50 -23.10 -11.03
C SER A 57 -24.88 -22.46 -9.79
N LEU A 58 -24.75 -21.14 -9.78
CA LEU A 58 -24.20 -20.39 -8.65
C LEU A 58 -24.96 -20.66 -7.34
N SER A 59 -26.27 -20.89 -7.40
CA SER A 59 -27.09 -21.26 -6.24
C SER A 59 -26.67 -22.61 -5.66
N LYS A 60 -26.54 -23.65 -6.51
CA LYS A 60 -26.08 -24.99 -6.09
C LYS A 60 -24.65 -24.96 -5.55
N GLN A 61 -23.76 -24.17 -6.16
CA GLN A 61 -22.40 -23.99 -5.65
C GLN A 61 -22.41 -23.37 -4.24
N LYS A 62 -23.22 -22.33 -4.01
CA LYS A 62 -23.37 -21.70 -2.70
C LYS A 62 -23.93 -22.68 -1.66
N GLU A 63 -24.93 -23.48 -2.03
CA GLU A 63 -25.51 -24.50 -1.14
C GLU A 63 -24.46 -25.56 -0.72
N GLN A 64 -23.71 -26.08 -1.69
CA GLN A 64 -22.62 -27.03 -1.41
C GLN A 64 -21.52 -26.39 -0.55
N LEU A 65 -21.18 -25.12 -0.83
CA LEU A 65 -20.18 -24.42 -0.04
C LEU A 65 -20.64 -24.14 1.39
N LYS A 66 -21.93 -23.82 1.62
CA LYS A 66 -22.49 -23.65 2.97
C LYS A 66 -22.36 -24.92 3.79
N LYS A 67 -22.56 -26.10 3.18
CA LYS A 67 -22.40 -27.41 3.84
C LYS A 67 -20.95 -27.72 4.22
N ILE A 68 -19.98 -27.26 3.42
CA ILE A 68 -18.55 -27.60 3.61
C ILE A 68 -17.82 -26.55 4.45
N ASN A 69 -18.08 -25.27 4.21
CA ASN A 69 -17.41 -24.15 4.87
C ASN A 69 -18.36 -22.93 5.00
N PRO A 70 -19.29 -22.94 5.99
CA PRO A 70 -20.21 -21.82 6.21
C PRO A 70 -19.49 -20.52 6.58
N ARG A 71 -18.30 -20.61 7.19
CA ARG A 71 -17.46 -19.45 7.55
C ARG A 71 -16.99 -18.66 6.33
N PHE A 72 -17.02 -19.24 5.13
CA PHE A 72 -16.67 -18.52 3.89
C PHE A 72 -17.55 -17.28 3.68
N PHE A 73 -18.84 -17.37 3.98
CA PHE A 73 -19.80 -16.28 3.82
C PHE A 73 -19.70 -15.22 4.93
N ASN A 74 -19.05 -15.55 6.04
CA ASN A 74 -18.82 -14.66 7.17
C ASN A 74 -17.48 -13.92 7.08
N LYS A 75 -16.68 -14.16 6.04
CA LYS A 75 -15.44 -13.39 5.83
C LYS A 75 -15.81 -11.95 5.54
N LYS A 76 -15.45 -11.04 6.46
CA LYS A 76 -15.47 -9.60 6.20
C LYS A 76 -14.84 -9.34 4.84
N ILE A 77 -15.59 -8.70 3.94
CA ILE A 77 -15.06 -8.20 2.68
C ILE A 77 -13.84 -7.36 3.06
N LYS A 78 -12.66 -7.70 2.53
CA LYS A 78 -11.51 -6.79 2.62
C LYS A 78 -11.87 -5.58 1.77
N VAL A 79 -12.55 -4.62 2.39
CA VAL A 79 -12.79 -3.30 1.79
C VAL A 79 -11.40 -2.77 1.46
N LYS A 80 -11.19 -2.45 0.19
CA LYS A 80 -9.96 -1.80 -0.26
C LYS A 80 -9.88 -0.50 0.54
N LYS A 81 -8.91 -0.39 1.46
CA LYS A 81 -8.71 0.85 2.22
C LYS A 81 -8.24 1.89 1.23
N GLU A 82 -9.14 2.75 0.81
CA GLU A 82 -8.82 3.91 -0.01
C GLU A 82 -8.28 5.03 0.89
N LEU A 83 -7.49 5.93 0.30
CA LEU A 83 -7.03 7.12 1.01
C LEU A 83 -8.22 8.06 1.22
N ILE A 84 -8.38 8.51 2.47
CA ILE A 84 -9.44 9.43 2.86
C ILE A 84 -9.17 10.79 2.25
N ASP A 85 -10.21 11.52 1.84
CA ASP A 85 -10.06 12.90 1.44
C ASP A 85 -9.68 13.81 2.61
N LEU A 86 -8.72 14.70 2.39
CA LEU A 86 -8.36 15.70 3.38
C LEU A 86 -9.47 16.76 3.47
N PRO A 87 -9.82 17.24 4.69
CA PRO A 87 -10.78 18.31 4.84
C PRO A 87 -10.20 19.64 4.36
N ASN A 88 -11.07 20.55 3.90
CA ASN A 88 -10.73 21.94 3.57
C ASN A 88 -9.58 22.11 2.56
N VAL A 89 -9.49 21.22 1.56
CA VAL A 89 -8.52 21.37 0.47
C VAL A 89 -8.92 22.55 -0.43
N GLY A 90 -8.26 23.69 -0.22
CA GLY A 90 -8.40 24.88 -1.06
C GLY A 90 -7.71 24.74 -2.42
N LYS A 91 -7.74 25.82 -3.22
CA LYS A 91 -7.17 25.86 -4.58
C LYS A 91 -5.65 25.60 -4.67
N ASN A 92 -4.92 25.69 -3.56
CA ASN A 92 -3.45 25.63 -3.53
C ASN A 92 -2.94 24.60 -2.50
N PHE A 93 -3.24 23.32 -2.71
CA PHE A 93 -2.72 22.27 -1.82
C PHE A 93 -1.18 22.25 -1.80
N ARG A 94 -0.58 22.21 -0.62
CA ARG A 94 0.87 22.09 -0.44
C ARG A 94 1.17 21.11 0.68
N ALA A 95 1.98 20.11 0.40
CA ALA A 95 2.51 19.18 1.37
C ALA A 95 4.04 19.28 1.41
N ARG A 96 4.65 19.04 2.57
CA ARG A 96 6.12 19.01 2.70
C ARG A 96 6.62 17.77 3.40
N PHE A 97 7.69 17.21 2.86
CA PHE A 97 8.58 16.30 3.58
C PHE A 97 9.74 17.13 4.16
N ALA A 98 9.94 17.01 5.48
CA ALA A 98 10.84 17.89 6.23
C ALA A 98 11.86 17.10 7.06
N PRO A 99 12.85 16.44 6.43
CA PRO A 99 13.88 15.68 7.15
C PRO A 99 14.98 16.59 7.68
N SER A 100 15.60 16.21 8.80
CA SER A 100 16.92 16.70 9.16
C SER A 100 18.00 15.98 8.35
N ALA A 101 19.14 16.62 8.11
CA ALA A 101 20.30 16.02 7.48
C ALA A 101 21.16 15.24 8.50
N SER A 102 20.52 14.50 9.41
CA SER A 102 21.19 13.71 10.46
C SER A 102 21.59 12.31 10.01
N GLY A 103 21.03 11.83 8.90
CA GLY A 103 21.21 10.48 8.41
C GLY A 103 20.61 10.25 7.02
N PRO A 104 20.79 9.05 6.44
CA PRO A 104 20.15 8.68 5.20
C PRO A 104 18.63 8.49 5.38
N LEU A 105 17.88 8.55 4.28
CA LEU A 105 16.47 8.21 4.30
C LEU A 105 16.28 6.70 4.50
N HIS A 106 15.15 6.31 5.08
CA HIS A 106 14.80 4.92 5.38
C HIS A 106 13.31 4.69 5.09
N ILE A 107 12.83 3.46 5.24
CA ILE A 107 11.46 3.10 4.83
C ILE A 107 10.36 3.94 5.51
N GLY A 108 10.55 4.37 6.75
CA GLY A 108 9.63 5.31 7.42
C GLY A 108 9.50 6.65 6.68
N HIS A 109 10.60 7.20 6.14
CA HIS A 109 10.60 8.40 5.32
C HIS A 109 9.86 8.17 4.00
N ALA A 110 10.02 6.99 3.40
CA ALA A 110 9.36 6.64 2.14
C ALA A 110 7.83 6.72 2.25
N LEU A 111 7.26 6.32 3.40
CA LEU A 111 5.82 6.44 3.65
C LEU A 111 5.35 7.90 3.60
N VAL A 112 6.03 8.81 4.31
CA VAL A 112 5.66 10.23 4.38
C VAL A 112 5.81 10.90 3.01
N ILE A 113 6.92 10.63 2.31
CA ILE A 113 7.17 11.13 0.96
C ILE A 113 6.07 10.67 0.00
N SER A 114 5.74 9.38 0.02
CA SER A 114 4.72 8.80 -0.86
C SER A 114 3.34 9.39 -0.58
N LEU A 115 2.93 9.50 0.69
CA LEU A 115 1.65 10.09 1.06
C LEU A 115 1.55 11.55 0.63
N ASN A 116 2.59 12.34 0.87
CA ASN A 116 2.64 13.74 0.44
C ASN A 116 2.53 13.86 -1.08
N LYS A 117 3.23 13.01 -1.84
CA LYS A 117 3.17 12.99 -3.30
C LYS A 117 1.79 12.60 -3.81
N ILE A 118 1.18 11.56 -3.24
CA ILE A 118 -0.15 11.09 -3.64
C ILE A 118 -1.20 12.18 -3.41
N TYR A 119 -1.19 12.87 -2.27
CA TYR A 119 -2.12 13.97 -2.04
C TYR A 119 -1.83 15.19 -2.91
N ALA A 120 -0.55 15.52 -3.15
CA ALA A 120 -0.17 16.57 -4.08
C ALA A 120 -0.71 16.28 -5.49
N ASP A 121 -0.58 15.05 -5.98
CA ASP A 121 -1.13 14.66 -7.28
C ASP A 121 -2.66 14.69 -7.30
N LYS A 122 -3.29 14.11 -6.27
CA LYS A 122 -4.76 14.07 -6.13
C LYS A 122 -5.37 15.48 -6.18
N TYR A 123 -4.72 16.43 -5.52
CA TYR A 123 -5.22 17.81 -5.39
C TYR A 123 -4.52 18.81 -6.32
N LYS A 124 -3.74 18.33 -7.30
CA LYS A 124 -2.97 19.17 -8.23
C LYS A 124 -2.14 20.26 -7.51
N GLY A 125 -1.61 19.90 -6.35
CA GLY A 125 -0.84 20.75 -5.46
C GLY A 125 0.66 20.58 -5.61
N LYS A 126 1.40 21.11 -4.64
CA LYS A 126 2.87 21.03 -4.57
C LYS A 126 3.34 20.06 -3.50
N HIS A 127 4.32 19.25 -3.84
CA HIS A 127 5.15 18.46 -2.90
C HIS A 127 6.50 19.15 -2.71
N ILE A 128 6.82 19.52 -1.47
CA ILE A 128 7.97 20.35 -1.09
C ILE A 128 8.98 19.50 -0.32
N LEU A 129 10.27 19.71 -0.59
CA LEU A 129 11.36 19.21 0.25
C LEU A 129 11.89 20.35 1.11
N ARG A 130 11.96 20.17 2.43
CA ARG A 130 12.57 21.13 3.35
C ARG A 130 13.58 20.45 4.25
N ILE A 131 14.86 20.72 4.06
CA ILE A 131 15.89 20.20 4.97
C ILE A 131 15.84 21.02 6.26
N GLU A 132 15.56 20.36 7.39
CA GLU A 132 15.46 20.96 8.73
C GLU A 132 16.80 20.84 9.47
N ASP A 133 17.66 21.83 9.25
CA ASP A 133 19.05 21.85 9.66
C ASP A 133 19.38 22.89 10.74
N THR A 134 18.42 23.21 11.62
CA THR A 134 18.62 24.24 12.66
C THR A 134 19.41 23.77 13.87
N ASN A 135 19.69 22.47 14.00
CA ASN A 135 20.60 21.93 15.01
C ASN A 135 21.96 21.62 14.36
N PRO A 136 22.98 22.49 14.48
CA PRO A 136 24.25 22.33 13.77
C PRO A 136 24.97 21.00 14.11
N ASP A 137 24.83 20.50 15.34
CA ASP A 137 25.53 19.29 15.80
C ASP A 137 24.91 17.99 15.28
N ALA A 138 23.68 18.08 14.75
CA ALA A 138 22.93 16.92 14.27
C ALA A 138 22.79 16.88 12.74
N ASN A 139 23.60 17.64 11.99
CA ASN A 139 23.51 17.70 10.53
C ASN A 139 24.86 17.47 9.85
N PHE A 140 24.91 16.50 8.93
CA PHE A 140 26.13 16.10 8.24
C PHE A 140 26.07 16.44 6.75
N LYS A 141 27.18 16.96 6.21
CA LYS A 141 27.27 17.49 4.83
C LYS A 141 26.89 16.47 3.76
N GLU A 142 27.18 15.19 3.96
CA GLU A 142 26.84 14.12 3.01
C GLU A 142 25.33 14.02 2.74
N PHE A 143 24.49 14.22 3.76
CA PHE A 143 23.06 13.99 3.64
C PHE A 143 22.32 15.10 2.89
N TYR A 144 22.91 16.29 2.77
CA TYR A 144 22.37 17.38 1.93
C TYR A 144 22.32 17.01 0.45
N LYS A 145 23.18 16.09 -0.01
CA LYS A 145 23.17 15.56 -1.38
C LYS A 145 22.35 14.28 -1.49
N MET A 146 22.41 13.41 -0.48
CA MET A 146 21.69 12.14 -0.49
C MET A 146 20.17 12.32 -0.39
N ILE A 147 19.69 13.17 0.53
CA ILE A 147 18.25 13.35 0.77
C ILE A 147 17.50 13.78 -0.51
N PRO A 148 17.94 14.81 -1.27
CA PRO A 148 17.25 15.18 -2.51
C PRO A 148 17.29 14.07 -3.58
N LYS A 149 18.38 13.28 -3.63
CA LYS A 149 18.52 12.17 -4.57
C LYS A 149 17.52 11.05 -4.26
N ASP A 150 17.45 10.62 -3.01
CA ASP A 150 16.55 9.56 -2.57
C ASP A 150 15.08 9.99 -2.66
N TYR A 151 14.80 11.25 -2.30
CA TYR A 151 13.50 11.86 -2.50
C TYR A 151 13.09 11.84 -3.97
N ALA A 152 13.97 12.28 -4.87
CA ALA A 152 13.69 12.36 -6.30
C ALA A 152 13.54 10.97 -6.94
N TRP A 153 14.30 9.99 -6.48
CA TRP A 153 14.15 8.60 -6.89
C TRP A 153 12.76 8.04 -6.52
N LEU A 154 12.23 8.39 -5.34
CA LEU A 154 10.95 7.87 -4.86
C LEU A 154 9.72 8.63 -5.41
N ALA A 155 9.76 9.96 -5.41
CA ALA A 155 8.59 10.82 -5.67
C ALA A 155 8.79 11.82 -6.82
N GLY A 156 9.90 11.72 -7.56
CA GLY A 156 10.28 12.71 -8.56
C GLY A 156 10.81 14.01 -7.94
N LYS A 157 11.23 14.95 -8.79
CA LYS A 157 11.77 16.24 -8.33
C LYS A 157 10.73 16.99 -7.47
N PRO A 158 11.09 17.54 -6.31
CA PRO A 158 10.18 18.36 -5.52
C PRO A 158 9.78 19.60 -6.32
N SER A 159 8.58 20.11 -6.05
CA SER A 159 8.10 21.37 -6.63
C SER A 159 8.95 22.55 -6.16
N GLU A 160 9.39 22.51 -4.90
CA GLU A 160 10.23 23.52 -4.27
C GLU A 160 11.15 22.84 -3.25
N THR A 161 12.35 23.38 -3.07
CA THR A 161 13.32 22.92 -2.09
C THR A 161 13.72 24.07 -1.18
N TYR A 162 13.74 23.83 0.13
CA TYR A 162 14.17 24.79 1.13
C TYR A 162 15.22 24.19 2.06
N ILE A 163 16.16 25.02 2.50
CA ILE A 163 17.06 24.74 3.61
C ILE A 163 16.66 25.68 4.75
N GLN A 164 16.46 25.16 5.94
CA GLN A 164 15.90 25.92 7.05
C GLN A 164 16.90 26.96 7.58
N SER A 165 18.18 26.62 7.67
CA SER A 165 19.25 27.53 8.08
C SER A 165 19.38 28.76 7.16
N ALA A 166 19.08 28.63 5.87
CA ALA A 166 19.04 29.75 4.93
C ALA A 166 17.92 30.77 5.24
N ARG A 167 17.00 30.44 6.14
CA ARG A 167 15.82 31.25 6.50
C ARG A 167 15.92 31.86 7.89
N ILE A 168 17.06 31.77 8.57
CA ILE A 168 17.26 32.32 9.93
C ILE A 168 16.86 33.81 10.03
N LYS A 169 17.20 34.64 9.04
CA LYS A 169 16.77 36.04 8.99
C LYS A 169 15.24 36.21 9.01
N THR A 170 14.51 35.31 8.35
CA THR A 170 13.04 35.30 8.37
C THR A 170 12.54 34.97 9.76
N TYR A 171 13.11 33.96 10.40
CA TYR A 171 12.71 33.56 11.77
C TYR A 171 13.01 34.65 12.79
N TYR A 172 14.16 35.30 12.70
CA TYR A 172 14.52 36.42 13.57
C TYR A 172 13.53 37.58 13.44
N LYS A 173 13.18 37.97 12.21
CA LYS A 173 12.15 39.00 11.96
C LYS A 173 10.82 38.65 12.63
N TYR A 174 10.36 37.40 12.50
CA TYR A 174 9.12 36.96 13.15
C TYR A 174 9.25 36.91 14.68
N ALA A 175 10.41 36.54 15.21
CA ALA A 175 10.66 36.58 16.65
C ALA A 175 10.56 38.01 17.20
N GLU A 176 11.14 39.01 16.52
CA GLU A 176 11.00 40.42 16.90
C GLU A 176 9.54 40.90 16.84
N GLN A 177 8.78 40.46 15.83
CA GLN A 177 7.35 40.79 15.71
C GLN A 177 6.54 40.19 16.86
N LEU A 178 6.82 38.93 17.23
CA LEU A 178 6.17 38.27 18.35
C LEU A 178 6.48 39.01 19.66
N ILE A 179 7.74 39.35 19.93
CA ILE A 179 8.12 40.13 21.11
C ILE A 179 7.39 41.47 21.17
N LYS A 180 7.20 42.14 20.02
CA LYS A 180 6.44 43.41 19.94
C LYS A 180 4.93 43.23 20.13
N ALA A 181 4.40 42.05 19.84
CA ALA A 181 2.97 41.76 19.96
C ALA A 181 2.55 41.35 21.39
N GLY A 182 3.52 41.00 22.25
CA GLY A 182 3.29 40.50 23.61
C GLY A 182 3.10 39.00 23.66
#